data_AF-A0A7C5WMI7-F1
#
_entry.id   AF-A0A7C5WMI7-F1
#
_cell.length_a   1.000
_cell.length_b   1.000
_cell.length_c   1.000
_cell.angle_alpha   90.00
_cell.angle_beta   90.00
_cell.angle_gamma   90.00
#
_symmetry.space_group_name_H-M   'P 1'
#
loop_
_entity.id
_entity.type
_entity.pdbx_description
1 polymer ?
#
loop_
_entity_poly.entity_id
_entity_poly.type
_entity_poly.pdbx_seq_one_letter_code
_entity_poly.pdbx_strand_id
1 'polypeptide(L)'
;MSGAILYLGGSLPTLSETFVSGEVLGLRARGVNVLTATVHEPGDGLGDAALETMAAESIRVYGDRPAGVLPDAVVQLLRSPVRSLRVLCGAVRDVLVEPDAPGVKKIKVLWQALAGLA
;
A
#
# COMPACT_ATOMS: atom_id res chain seq x y z
N MET A 1 17.04 -3.40 20.31
CA MET A 1 16.37 -3.39 19.00
C MET A 1 15.52 -2.14 18.96
N SER A 2 15.93 -1.10 18.25
CA SER A 2 15.08 0.08 18.10
C SER A 2 14.04 -0.26 17.02
N GLY A 3 12.79 -0.48 17.43
CA GLY A 3 11.69 -0.69 16.50
C GLY A 3 11.39 0.59 15.71
N ALA A 4 10.95 0.45 14.46
CA ALA A 4 10.43 1.57 13.68
C ALA A 4 8.92 1.70 13.90
N ILE A 5 8.42 2.94 13.92
CA ILE A 5 6.98 3.22 13.91
C ILE A 5 6.58 3.50 12.46
N LEU A 6 5.57 2.81 11.94
CA LEU A 6 5.03 3.05 10.60
C LEU A 6 3.67 3.76 10.72
N TYR A 7 3.60 4.98 10.19
CA TYR A 7 2.33 5.69 9.98
C TYR A 7 1.78 5.34 8.60
N LEU A 8 0.56 4.82 8.55
CA LEU A 8 -0.14 4.48 7.31
C LEU A 8 -1.39 5.36 7.16
N GLY A 9 -1.46 6.11 6.06
CA GLY A 9 -2.60 6.98 5.73
C GLY A 9 -3.16 6.72 4.33
N GLY A 10 -4.35 7.24 4.06
CA GLY A 10 -4.95 7.21 2.73
C GLY A 10 -4.15 8.04 1.73
N SER A 11 -3.94 9.31 2.06
CA SER A 11 -2.99 10.21 1.41
C SER A 11 -2.17 10.87 2.52
N LEU A 12 -0.87 10.58 2.58
CA LEU A 12 0.03 11.13 3.59
C LEU A 12 1.36 11.56 2.95
N PRO A 13 1.85 12.78 3.25
CA PRO A 13 1.19 13.89 3.95
C PRO A 13 0.06 14.56 3.13
N THR A 14 -0.89 15.21 3.83
CA THR A 14 -1.93 16.07 3.23
C THR A 14 -2.19 17.32 4.07
N LEU A 15 -2.61 18.41 3.41
CA LEU A 15 -2.96 19.68 4.07
C LEU A 15 -4.23 19.58 4.94
N SER A 16 -5.09 18.58 4.71
CA SER A 16 -6.24 18.30 5.57
C SER A 16 -5.87 17.57 6.86
N GLU A 17 -4.69 16.97 6.95
CA GLU A 17 -4.24 16.12 8.06
C GLU A 17 -2.93 16.64 8.67
N THR A 18 -2.89 17.94 8.97
CA THR A 18 -1.71 18.62 9.54
C THR A 18 -1.28 18.06 10.88
N PHE A 19 -2.21 17.53 11.68
CA PHE A 19 -1.91 16.90 12.97
C PHE A 19 -0.98 15.69 12.80
N VAL A 20 -1.30 14.80 11.86
CA VAL A 20 -0.53 13.56 11.63
C VAL A 20 0.87 13.92 11.13
N SER A 21 0.95 14.84 10.18
CA SER A 21 2.22 15.31 9.64
C SER A 21 3.08 15.98 10.73
N GLY A 22 2.48 16.81 11.58
CA GLY A 22 3.16 17.45 12.70
C GLY A 22 3.66 16.47 13.75
N GLU A 23 2.89 15.42 14.05
CA GLU A 23 3.31 14.35 14.95
C GLU A 23 4.51 13.58 14.39
N VAL A 24 4.47 13.17 13.12
CA VAL A 24 5.58 12.46 12.45
C VAL A 24 6.85 13.31 12.50
N LEU A 25 6.77 14.60 12.14
CA LEU A 25 7.92 15.51 12.19
C LEU A 25 8.43 15.69 13.63
N GLY A 26 7.53 15.85 14.59
CA GLY A 26 7.89 15.99 16.01
C GLY A 26 8.59 14.75 16.58
N LEU A 27 8.15 13.55 16.18
CA LEU A 27 8.79 12.29 16.57
C LEU A 27 10.17 12.12 15.92
N ARG A 28 10.28 12.41 14.62
CA ARG A 28 11.57 12.38 13.90
C ARG A 28 12.58 13.35 14.51
N ALA A 29 12.15 14.56 14.87
CA ALA A 29 13.00 15.55 15.53
C ALA A 29 13.53 15.09 16.90
N ARG A 30 12.84 14.15 17.56
CA ARG A 30 13.28 13.52 18.82
C ARG A 30 14.15 12.28 18.61
N GLY A 31 14.55 11.99 17.37
CA GLY A 31 15.37 10.83 17.01
C GLY A 31 14.60 9.51 16.96
N VAL A 32 13.26 9.54 16.95
CA VAL A 32 12.45 8.34 16.75
C VAL A 32 12.47 7.95 15.28
N ASN A 33 12.72 6.67 15.00
CA ASN A 33 12.66 6.15 13.63
C ASN A 33 11.20 5.98 13.20
N VAL A 34 10.68 6.96 12.45
CA VAL A 34 9.30 6.97 11.95
C VAL A 34 9.29 6.89 10.42
N LEU A 35 8.67 5.82 9.93
CA LEU A 35 8.38 5.60 8.52
C LEU A 35 6.95 6.05 8.20
N THR A 36 6.74 6.48 6.97
CA THR A 36 5.43 6.87 6.45
C THR A 36 5.07 5.99 5.26
N ALA A 37 3.79 5.62 5.16
CA ALA A 37 3.23 4.92 4.03
C ALA A 37 1.89 5.53 3.64
N THR A 38 1.63 5.56 2.34
CA THR A 38 0.43 6.15 1.75
C THR A 38 -0.20 5.21 0.74
N VAL A 39 -1.52 5.14 0.74
CA VAL A 39 -2.31 4.32 -0.19
C VAL A 39 -2.41 4.98 -1.57
N HIS A 40 -2.54 6.30 -1.58
CA HIS A 40 -2.64 7.14 -2.77
C HIS A 40 -1.43 8.07 -2.87
N GLU A 41 -1.33 8.77 -4.00
CA GLU A 41 -0.34 9.83 -4.19
C GLU A 41 -0.42 10.82 -3.01
N PRO A 42 0.72 11.18 -2.38
CA PRO A 42 0.79 12.26 -1.40
C PRO A 42 0.18 13.55 -1.97
N GLY A 43 -0.26 14.46 -1.10
CA GLY A 43 -0.76 15.75 -1.57
C GLY A 43 0.32 16.55 -2.30
N ASP A 44 -0.04 17.17 -3.43
CA ASP A 44 0.84 18.11 -4.14
C ASP A 44 0.77 19.52 -3.52
N GLY A 45 1.85 20.30 -3.68
CA GLY A 45 1.85 21.72 -3.33
C GLY A 45 1.68 21.96 -1.84
N LEU A 46 2.39 21.18 -1.00
CA LEU A 46 2.26 21.23 0.46
C LEU A 46 2.84 22.54 1.02
N GLY A 47 3.68 23.22 0.25
CA GLY A 47 4.19 24.56 0.58
C GLY A 47 5.21 24.59 1.72
N ASP A 48 5.56 23.44 2.28
CA ASP A 48 6.52 23.26 3.37
C ASP A 48 7.55 22.19 2.98
N ALA A 49 8.84 22.54 3.06
CA ALA A 49 9.92 21.66 2.61
C ALA A 49 10.02 20.34 3.40
N ALA A 50 9.63 20.33 4.68
CA ALA A 50 9.64 19.10 5.48
C ALA A 50 8.49 18.18 5.08
N LEU A 51 7.33 18.74 4.72
CA LEU A 51 6.20 17.97 4.18
C LEU A 51 6.51 17.41 2.80
N GLU A 52 7.14 18.19 1.91
CA GLU A 52 7.59 17.70 0.60
C GLU A 52 8.62 16.57 0.74
N THR A 53 9.55 16.68 1.71
CA THR A 53 10.51 15.61 2.02
C THR A 53 9.80 14.36 2.52
N MET A 54 8.82 14.52 3.42
CA MET A 54 8.02 13.40 3.92
C MET A 54 7.22 12.72 2.79
N ALA A 55 6.66 13.48 1.85
CA ALA A 55 5.98 12.94 0.68
C ALA A 55 6.92 12.10 -0.18
N ALA A 56 8.13 12.60 -0.43
CA ALA A 56 9.15 11.89 -1.21
C ALA A 56 9.66 10.61 -0.53
N GLU A 57 9.71 10.58 0.80
CA GLU A 57 10.13 9.42 1.59
C GLU A 57 9.01 8.39 1.86
N SER A 58 7.75 8.77 1.61
CA SER A 58 6.61 7.93 1.95
C SER A 58 6.52 6.71 1.04
N ILE A 59 6.37 5.53 1.66
CA ILE A 59 6.21 4.26 0.96
C ILE A 59 4.81 4.22 0.33
N ARG A 60 4.74 4.16 -1.00
CA ARG A 60 3.47 3.94 -1.70
C ARG A 60 3.06 2.48 -1.56
N VAL A 61 1.88 2.24 -0.99
CA VAL A 61 1.36 0.88 -0.76
C VAL A 61 0.77 0.29 -2.04
N TYR A 62 0.10 1.11 -2.85
CA TYR A 62 -0.31 0.72 -4.20
C TYR A 62 0.56 1.47 -5.21
N GLY A 63 1.08 0.74 -6.21
CA GLY A 63 1.86 1.33 -7.28
C GLY A 63 1.05 2.32 -8.11
N ASP A 64 1.74 3.22 -8.82
CA ASP A 64 1.18 4.38 -9.51
C ASP A 64 0.14 4.06 -10.58
N ARG A 65 0.02 2.81 -11.02
CA ARG A 65 -0.82 2.43 -12.16
C ARG A 65 -1.49 1.07 -11.97
N PRO A 66 -2.83 0.96 -12.10
CA PRO A 66 -3.50 -0.34 -12.19
C PRO A 66 -3.00 -1.20 -13.37
N ALA A 67 -2.40 -0.58 -14.40
CA ALA A 67 -1.77 -1.27 -15.52
C ALA A 67 -0.47 -2.02 -15.15
N GLY A 68 0.18 -1.68 -14.03
CA GLY A 68 1.39 -2.34 -13.52
C GLY A 68 1.11 -3.63 -12.72
N VAL A 69 -0.14 -3.85 -12.32
CA VAL A 69 -0.51 -4.98 -11.45
C VAL A 69 -0.14 -6.33 -12.07
N LEU A 70 -0.38 -6.53 -13.37
CA LEU A 70 -0.05 -7.79 -14.03
C LEU A 70 1.47 -8.06 -14.08
N PRO A 71 2.32 -7.16 -14.61
CA PRO A 71 3.76 -7.41 -14.66
C PRO A 71 4.37 -7.55 -13.25
N ASP A 72 3.93 -6.75 -12.28
CA ASP A 72 4.45 -6.83 -10.90
C ASP A 72 4.05 -8.15 -10.23
N ALA A 73 2.81 -8.60 -10.40
CA ALA A 73 2.37 -9.91 -9.92
C ALA A 73 3.13 -11.07 -10.58
N VAL A 74 3.48 -10.95 -11.88
CA VAL A 74 4.34 -11.94 -12.57
C VAL A 74 5.75 -11.94 -11.97
N VAL A 75 6.35 -10.77 -11.74
CA VAL A 75 7.66 -10.66 -11.09
C VAL A 75 7.62 -11.30 -9.69
N GLN A 76 6.57 -11.05 -8.92
CA GLN A 76 6.40 -11.65 -7.60
C GLN A 76 6.19 -13.17 -7.66
N LEU A 77 5.42 -13.66 -8.64
CA LEU A 77 5.27 -15.10 -8.90
C LEU A 77 6.62 -15.75 -9.22
N LEU A 78 7.48 -15.10 -9.99
CA LEU A 78 8.82 -15.60 -10.30
C LEU A 78 9.77 -15.55 -9.08
N ARG A 79 9.66 -14.52 -8.22
CA ARG A 79 10.48 -14.36 -7.01
C ARG A 79 10.09 -15.32 -5.89
N SER A 80 8.80 -15.58 -5.72
CA SER A 80 8.24 -16.35 -4.58
C SER A 80 7.15 -17.33 -5.03
N PRO A 81 7.46 -18.30 -5.91
CA PRO A 81 6.45 -19.09 -6.63
C PRO A 81 5.48 -19.85 -5.72
N VAL A 82 5.98 -20.50 -4.67
CA VAL A 82 5.14 -21.27 -3.74
C VAL A 82 4.17 -20.37 -2.97
N ARG A 83 4.63 -19.19 -2.53
CA ARG A 83 3.78 -18.25 -1.77
C ARG A 83 2.72 -17.64 -2.68
N SER A 84 3.13 -17.21 -3.87
CA SER A 84 2.23 -16.60 -4.85
C SER A 84 1.17 -17.60 -5.34
N LEU A 85 1.56 -18.85 -5.64
CA LEU A 85 0.59 -19.89 -5.99
C LEU A 85 -0.39 -20.19 -4.85
N ARG A 86 0.06 -20.19 -3.59
CA ARG A 86 -0.83 -20.40 -2.44
C ARG A 86 -1.90 -19.30 -2.35
N VAL A 87 -1.52 -18.04 -2.58
CA VAL A 87 -2.46 -16.90 -2.62
C VAL A 87 -3.46 -17.07 -3.75
N LEU A 88 -3.00 -17.38 -4.97
CA LEU A 88 -3.88 -17.57 -6.13
C LEU A 88 -4.84 -18.74 -5.95
N CYS A 89 -4.35 -19.89 -5.47
CA CYS A 89 -5.19 -21.05 -5.18
C CYS A 89 -6.21 -20.76 -4.07
N GLY A 90 -5.83 -19.97 -3.05
CA GLY A 90 -6.75 -19.48 -2.03
C GLY A 90 -7.88 -18.65 -2.63
N ALA A 91 -7.54 -17.66 -3.46
CA ALA A 91 -8.54 -16.81 -4.12
C ALA A 91 -9.49 -17.60 -5.05
N VAL A 92 -8.97 -18.58 -5.79
CA VAL A 92 -9.80 -19.47 -6.61
C VAL A 92 -10.72 -20.32 -5.74
N ARG A 93 -10.21 -20.87 -4.63
CA ARG A 93 -11.02 -21.63 -3.67
C ARG A 93 -12.13 -20.77 -3.10
N ASP A 94 -11.84 -19.54 -2.69
CA ASP A 94 -12.82 -18.61 -2.13
C ASP A 94 -13.92 -18.32 -3.16
N VAL A 95 -13.55 -18.08 -4.41
CA VAL A 95 -14.50 -17.87 -5.52
C VAL A 95 -15.40 -19.09 -5.77
N LEU A 96 -14.87 -20.30 -5.66
CA LEU A 96 -15.61 -21.54 -5.90
C LEU A 96 -16.51 -21.94 -4.73
N VAL A 97 -16.04 -21.72 -3.50
CA VAL A 97 -16.74 -22.13 -2.28
C VAL A 97 -17.77 -21.11 -1.84
N GLU A 98 -17.56 -19.81 -2.13
CA GLU A 98 -18.47 -18.75 -1.71
C GLU A 98 -19.77 -18.75 -2.56
N PRO A 99 -20.93 -19.10 -1.96
CA PRO A 99 -22.19 -19.17 -2.68
C PRO A 99 -22.83 -17.79 -2.90
N ASP A 100 -22.53 -16.81 -2.03
CA ASP A 100 -23.26 -15.54 -1.95
C ASP A 100 -22.68 -14.41 -2.82
N ALA A 101 -21.56 -14.66 -3.49
CA ALA A 101 -20.95 -13.69 -4.39
C ALA A 101 -21.53 -13.78 -5.81
N PRO A 102 -22.25 -12.76 -6.34
CA PRO A 102 -22.65 -12.75 -7.74
C PRO A 102 -21.42 -12.81 -8.67
N GLY A 103 -21.54 -13.46 -9.83
CA GLY A 103 -20.40 -13.81 -10.70
C GLY A 103 -19.46 -12.65 -11.06
N VAL A 104 -19.98 -11.44 -11.22
CA VAL A 104 -19.16 -10.23 -11.48
C VAL A 104 -18.27 -9.86 -10.27
N LYS A 105 -18.75 -10.07 -9.04
CA LYS A 105 -17.95 -9.85 -7.82
C LYS A 105 -16.87 -10.92 -7.63
N LYS A 106 -17.08 -12.14 -8.14
CA LYS A 106 -16.06 -13.21 -8.13
C LYS A 106 -14.84 -12.85 -8.97
N ILE A 107 -15.03 -12.19 -10.12
CA ILE A 107 -13.93 -11.66 -10.94
C ILE A 107 -13.13 -10.60 -10.15
N LYS A 108 -13.83 -9.76 -9.38
CA LYS A 108 -13.19 -8.76 -8.53
C LYS A 108 -12.28 -9.39 -7.47
N VAL A 109 -12.66 -10.54 -6.89
CA VAL A 109 -11.81 -11.26 -5.91
C VAL A 109 -10.50 -11.71 -6.55
N LEU A 110 -10.55 -12.28 -7.76
CA LEU A 110 -9.34 -12.67 -8.50
C LEU A 110 -8.47 -11.46 -8.83
N TRP A 111 -9.08 -10.35 -9.24
CA TRP A 111 -8.37 -9.11 -9.49
C TRP A 111 -7.68 -8.57 -8.23
N GLN A 112 -8.35 -8.62 -7.08
CA GLN A 112 -7.77 -8.19 -5.80
C GLN A 112 -6.64 -9.11 -5.33
N ALA A 113 -6.74 -10.41 -5.58
CA ALA A 113 -5.66 -11.34 -5.29
C ALA A 113 -4.41 -11.08 -6.14
N LEU A 114 -4.59 -10.75 -7.43
CA LEU A 114 -3.49 -10.32 -8.30
C LEU A 114 -2.90 -8.98 -7.84
N ALA A 115 -3.75 -8.01 -7.48
CA ALA A 115 -3.31 -6.72 -6.95
C ALA A 115 -2.56 -6.83 -5.62
N GLY A 116 -2.83 -7.84 -4.79
CA GLY A 116 -2.06 -8.10 -3.57
C GLY A 116 -0.75 -8.85 -3.79
N LEU A 117 -0.52 -9.40 -5.00
CA LEU A 117 0.77 -10.00 -5.39
C LEU A 117 1.70 -8.98 -6.05
N ALA A 118 1.14 -7.99 -6.73
CA ALA A 118 1.86 -6.84 -7.26
C ALA A 118 2.42 -5.97 -6.13
#